data_AF-A0AAP3XQM5-F1
#
_entry.id   AF-A0AAP3XQM5-F1
#
_cell.length_a   1.000
_cell.length_b   1.000
_cell.length_c   1.000
_cell.angle_alpha   90.00
_cell.angle_beta   90.00
_cell.angle_gamma   90.00
#
_symmetry.space_group_name_H-M   'P 1'
#
loop_
_entity.id
_entity.type
_entity.pdbx_description
1 polymer ?
#
loop_
_entity_poly.entity_id
_entity_poly.type
_entity_poly.pdbx_seq_one_letter_code
_entity_poly.pdbx_strand_id
1 'polypeptide(L)'
;MAEHHHSLDRAFARLPGPDDPRPYLGSLEDVERILRGFMGVVHARWCAGIPDEQAREAAIEADKAECLRLARVFLGQHPDEYNAVGSWNTEGEIARFCAKVAGIEGTDPLGIMNAVFQLLLLRYYEGMNMIDEGGSPEDAASMVNRRIENTWHMLLGMYPVGGGLDPDES
;
A
#
# COMPACT_ATOMS: atom_id res chain seq x y z
N MET A 1 -5.68 -25.09 -6.30
CA MET A 1 -4.69 -24.02 -6.01
C MET A 1 -4.53 -23.09 -7.22
N ALA A 2 -5.61 -22.42 -7.65
CA ALA A 2 -5.60 -21.54 -8.83
C ALA A 2 -6.47 -20.28 -8.65
N GLU A 3 -7.00 -20.03 -7.45
CA GLU A 3 -8.06 -19.03 -7.25
C GLU A 3 -7.57 -17.66 -6.76
N HIS A 4 -6.34 -17.55 -6.22
CA HIS A 4 -5.80 -16.26 -5.77
C HIS A 4 -5.21 -15.37 -6.87
N HIS A 5 -4.77 -15.95 -8.00
CA HIS A 5 -4.35 -15.15 -9.17
C HIS A 5 -5.54 -14.52 -9.90
N HIS A 6 -6.74 -15.10 -9.79
CA HIS A 6 -7.94 -14.66 -10.51
C HIS A 6 -8.61 -13.40 -9.96
N SER A 7 -8.30 -13.00 -8.72
CA SER A 7 -8.92 -11.82 -8.09
C SER A 7 -8.35 -10.50 -8.64
N LEU A 8 -7.03 -10.47 -8.81
CA LEU A 8 -6.31 -9.29 -9.30
C LEU A 8 -6.59 -9.06 -10.79
N ASP A 9 -6.56 -10.10 -11.61
CA ASP A 9 -6.87 -10.01 -13.05
C ASP A 9 -8.27 -9.42 -13.34
N ARG A 10 -9.27 -9.68 -12.48
CA ARG A 10 -10.63 -9.12 -12.62
C ARG A 10 -10.74 -7.68 -12.13
N ALA A 11 -9.97 -7.30 -11.12
CA ALA A 11 -9.85 -5.90 -10.70
C ALA A 11 -9.16 -5.08 -11.81
N PHE A 12 -8.17 -5.66 -12.49
CA PHE A 12 -7.41 -5.02 -13.58
C PHE A 12 -8.15 -4.92 -14.90
N ALA A 13 -9.05 -5.85 -15.23
CA ALA A 13 -9.92 -5.73 -16.40
C ALA A 13 -10.92 -4.55 -16.33
N ARG A 14 -11.02 -3.88 -15.18
CA ARG A 14 -11.83 -2.67 -14.96
C ARG A 14 -11.00 -1.39 -14.93
N LEU A 15 -9.70 -1.47 -15.20
CA LEU A 15 -8.84 -0.31 -15.25
C LEU A 15 -9.23 0.57 -16.45
N PRO A 16 -9.37 1.88 -16.21
CA PRO A 16 -9.62 2.82 -17.27
C PRO A 16 -8.47 2.86 -18.30
N GLY A 17 -8.83 2.91 -19.59
CA GLY A 17 -7.87 3.22 -20.67
C GLY A 17 -7.44 4.69 -20.64
N PRO A 18 -6.47 5.09 -21.49
CA PRO A 18 -5.87 6.43 -21.50
C PRO A 18 -6.85 7.60 -21.78
N ASP A 19 -8.10 7.30 -22.13
CA ASP A 19 -9.16 8.27 -22.43
C ASP A 19 -10.26 8.35 -21.34
N ASP A 20 -10.14 7.63 -20.22
CA ASP A 20 -11.13 7.66 -19.13
C ASP A 20 -10.82 8.79 -18.14
N PRO A 21 -11.82 9.58 -17.72
CA PRO A 21 -11.64 10.69 -16.76
C PRO A 21 -11.35 10.26 -15.31
N ARG A 22 -11.23 8.96 -15.01
CA ARG A 22 -10.87 8.43 -13.68
C ARG A 22 -9.37 8.17 -13.57
N PRO A 23 -8.74 8.38 -12.41
CA PRO A 23 -7.29 8.45 -12.36
C PRO A 23 -6.62 7.08 -12.38
N TYR A 24 -5.72 6.91 -13.35
CA TYR A 24 -4.80 5.79 -13.43
C TYR A 24 -3.37 6.33 -13.29
N LEU A 25 -2.68 5.90 -12.22
CA LEU A 25 -1.32 6.31 -11.94
C LEU A 25 -0.32 5.32 -12.53
N GLY A 26 0.52 5.76 -13.45
CA GLY A 26 1.73 5.03 -13.85
C GLY A 26 1.48 3.68 -14.51
N SER A 27 2.39 2.73 -14.27
CA SER A 27 2.24 1.34 -14.69
C SER A 27 1.76 0.50 -13.52
N LEU A 28 0.66 -0.22 -13.73
CA LEU A 28 0.15 -1.20 -12.78
C LEU A 28 1.26 -2.16 -12.31
N GLU A 29 2.01 -2.69 -13.27
CA GLU A 29 3.08 -3.65 -13.01
C GLU A 29 4.15 -3.05 -12.10
N ASP A 30 4.46 -1.76 -12.25
CA ASP A 30 5.42 -1.07 -11.40
C ASP A 30 4.87 -0.89 -9.98
N VAL A 31 3.62 -0.47 -9.83
CA VAL A 31 2.97 -0.34 -8.52
C VAL A 31 2.93 -1.69 -7.79
N GLU A 32 2.52 -2.75 -8.48
CA GLU A 32 2.53 -4.11 -7.94
C GLU A 32 3.93 -4.58 -7.55
N ARG A 33 4.90 -4.43 -8.44
CA ARG A 33 6.29 -4.82 -8.19
C ARG A 33 6.86 -4.13 -6.96
N ILE A 34 6.66 -2.82 -6.85
CA ILE A 34 7.17 -2.01 -5.72
C ILE A 34 6.52 -2.46 -4.41
N LEU A 35 5.19 -2.58 -4.39
CA LEU A 35 4.45 -2.93 -3.18
C LEU A 35 4.70 -4.37 -2.74
N ARG A 36 4.76 -5.33 -3.68
CA ARG A 36 5.15 -6.72 -3.38
C ARG A 36 6.58 -6.81 -2.90
N GLY A 37 7.49 -6.03 -3.48
CA GLY A 37 8.89 -5.94 -3.03
C GLY A 37 8.97 -5.46 -1.59
N PHE A 38 8.28 -4.37 -1.26
CA PHE A 38 8.21 -3.84 0.10
C PHE A 38 7.63 -4.86 1.08
N MET A 39 6.45 -5.42 0.80
CA MET A 39 5.81 -6.42 1.67
C MET A 39 6.65 -7.70 1.79
N GLY A 40 7.34 -8.12 0.73
CA GLY A 40 8.23 -9.28 0.76
C GLY A 40 9.42 -9.07 1.71
N VAL A 41 10.00 -7.86 1.74
CA VAL A 41 11.08 -7.52 2.68
C VAL A 41 10.59 -7.54 4.13
N VAL A 42 9.43 -6.93 4.39
CA VAL A 42 8.84 -6.91 5.74
C VAL A 42 8.50 -8.33 6.20
N HIS A 43 7.87 -9.14 5.34
CA HIS A 43 7.54 -10.53 5.62
C HIS A 43 8.77 -11.38 5.93
N ALA A 44 9.80 -11.29 5.08
CA ALA A 44 11.03 -12.07 5.25
C ALA A 44 11.70 -11.76 6.59
N ARG A 45 11.67 -10.49 7.02
CA ARG A 45 12.20 -10.07 8.32
C ARG A 45 11.38 -10.64 9.48
N TRP A 46 10.05 -10.64 9.38
CA TRP A 46 9.20 -11.27 10.37
C TRP A 46 9.46 -12.78 10.46
N CYS A 47 9.54 -13.49 9.33
CA CYS A 47 9.82 -14.92 9.29
C CYS A 47 11.20 -15.30 9.84
N ALA A 48 12.20 -14.43 9.70
CA ALA A 48 13.54 -14.66 10.25
C ALA A 48 13.54 -14.66 11.79
N GLY A 49 12.50 -14.11 12.42
CA GLY A 49 12.43 -13.88 13.85
C GLY A 49 13.29 -12.69 14.26
N ILE A 50 12.76 -11.86 15.14
CA ILE A 50 13.50 -10.71 15.68
C ILE A 50 14.08 -11.14 17.04
N PRO A 51 15.41 -11.16 17.20
CA PRO A 51 16.06 -11.80 18.34
C PRO A 51 15.89 -11.03 19.66
N ASP A 52 15.74 -9.71 19.60
CA ASP A 52 15.64 -8.85 20.78
C ASP A 52 14.92 -7.52 20.46
N GLU A 53 14.69 -6.74 21.52
CA GLU A 53 14.05 -5.43 21.47
C GLU A 53 14.78 -4.44 20.55
N GLN A 54 16.12 -4.41 20.60
CA GLN A 54 16.91 -3.46 19.83
C GLN A 54 16.84 -3.75 18.33
N ALA A 55 16.87 -5.03 17.95
CA ALA A 55 16.64 -5.47 16.58
C ALA A 55 15.22 -5.15 16.11
N ARG A 56 14.23 -5.18 17.01
CA ARG A 56 12.85 -4.79 16.71
C ARG A 56 12.73 -3.30 16.40
N GLU A 57 13.31 -2.46 17.25
CA GLU A 57 13.34 -1.01 17.03
C GLU A 57 14.05 -0.68 15.72
N ALA A 58 15.20 -1.32 15.44
CA ALA A 58 15.92 -1.12 14.18
C ALA A 58 15.10 -1.54 12.95
N ALA A 59 14.35 -2.64 13.04
CA ALA A 59 13.44 -3.08 11.99
C ALA A 59 12.32 -2.06 11.74
N ILE A 60 11.70 -1.56 12.81
CA ILE A 60 10.63 -0.57 12.72
C ILE A 60 11.14 0.72 12.06
N GLU A 61 12.33 1.20 12.45
CA GLU A 61 12.92 2.39 11.85
C GLU A 61 13.31 2.18 10.38
N ALA A 62 13.78 0.99 10.00
CA ALA A 62 14.03 0.65 8.61
C ALA A 62 12.74 0.66 7.78
N ASP A 63 11.63 0.15 8.31
CA ASP A 63 10.36 0.11 7.59
C ASP A 63 9.74 1.52 7.47
N LYS A 64 9.86 2.35 8.52
CA LYS A 64 9.47 3.78 8.44
C LYS A 64 10.29 4.54 7.39
N ALA A 65 11.60 4.30 7.33
CA ALA A 65 12.46 4.91 6.31
C ALA A 65 12.05 4.46 4.90
N GLU A 66 11.67 3.20 4.74
CA GLU A 66 11.17 2.67 3.48
C GLU A 66 9.81 3.27 3.08
N CYS A 67 8.87 3.42 4.02
CA CYS A 67 7.61 4.15 3.78
C CYS A 67 7.86 5.58 3.26
N LEU A 68 8.82 6.29 3.85
CA LEU A 68 9.19 7.62 3.41
C LEU A 68 9.83 7.63 2.01
N ARG A 69 10.67 6.63 1.71
CA ARG A 69 11.26 6.46 0.37
C ARG A 69 10.19 6.19 -0.68
N LEU A 70 9.27 5.27 -0.41
CA LEU A 70 8.14 4.95 -1.29
C LEU A 70 7.23 6.17 -1.52
N ALA A 71 6.98 6.97 -0.49
CA ALA A 71 6.25 8.22 -0.62
C ALA A 71 6.91 9.17 -1.64
N ARG A 72 8.24 9.28 -1.64
CA ARG A 72 8.99 10.07 -2.63
C ARG A 72 8.90 9.48 -4.03
N VAL A 73 8.96 8.15 -4.16
CA VAL A 73 8.80 7.44 -5.44
C VAL A 73 7.43 7.76 -6.05
N PHE A 74 6.36 7.64 -5.27
CA PHE A 74 5.00 7.90 -5.74
C PHE A 74 4.70 9.40 -5.95
N LEU A 75 5.51 10.30 -5.40
CA LEU A 75 5.49 11.72 -5.74
C LEU A 75 6.37 12.07 -6.96
N GLY A 76 6.90 11.07 -7.66
CA GLY A 76 7.69 11.28 -8.88
C GLY A 76 9.09 11.84 -8.62
N GLN A 77 9.59 11.77 -7.38
CA GLN A 77 10.94 12.24 -7.04
C GLN A 77 12.04 11.23 -7.42
N HIS A 78 11.66 10.02 -7.86
CA HIS A 78 12.55 8.94 -8.28
C HIS A 78 12.09 8.37 -9.64
N PRO A 79 12.32 9.10 -10.75
CA PRO A 79 11.83 8.71 -12.07
C PRO A 79 12.42 7.39 -12.58
N ASP A 80 13.61 7.02 -12.11
CA ASP A 80 14.26 5.75 -12.47
C ASP A 80 13.59 4.53 -11.82
N GLU A 81 12.80 4.73 -10.75
CA GLU A 81 12.14 3.66 -10.01
C GLU A 81 10.67 3.51 -10.36
N TYR A 82 10.05 4.61 -10.81
CA TYR A 82 8.64 4.70 -11.12
C TYR A 82 8.35 5.71 -12.22
N ASN A 83 7.73 5.22 -13.31
CA ASN A 83 7.30 6.08 -14.41
C ASN A 83 5.98 6.77 -14.06
N ALA A 84 6.04 8.05 -13.72
CA ALA A 84 4.85 8.87 -13.50
C ALA A 84 4.03 9.03 -14.80
N VAL A 85 2.70 9.09 -14.65
CA VAL A 85 1.77 9.37 -15.77
C VAL A 85 1.08 10.70 -15.49
N GLY A 86 1.22 11.66 -16.41
CA GLY A 86 0.57 12.97 -16.32
C GLY A 86 1.06 13.84 -15.15
N SER A 87 0.21 14.75 -14.69
CA SER A 87 0.47 15.70 -13.58
C SER A 87 0.30 15.10 -12.18
N TRP A 88 -0.18 13.86 -12.09
CA TRP A 88 -0.70 13.27 -10.86
C TRP A 88 0.32 13.24 -9.72
N ASN A 89 1.56 12.88 -10.05
CA ASN A 89 2.67 12.77 -9.10
C ASN A 89 3.30 14.15 -8.80
N THR A 90 3.34 15.05 -9.79
CA THR A 90 4.08 16.32 -9.73
C THR A 90 3.34 17.44 -9.01
N GLU A 91 2.01 17.44 -9.04
CA GLU A 91 1.19 18.48 -8.39
C GLU A 91 0.61 18.05 -7.04
N GLY A 92 1.02 16.88 -6.53
CA GLY A 92 0.50 16.31 -5.29
C GLY A 92 -0.97 15.88 -5.38
N GLU A 93 -1.49 15.65 -6.60
CA GLU A 93 -2.87 15.19 -6.82
C GLU A 93 -3.07 13.81 -6.20
N ILE A 94 -2.09 12.91 -6.34
CA ILE A 94 -2.12 11.61 -5.68
C ILE A 94 -2.25 11.73 -4.17
N ALA A 95 -1.48 12.63 -3.54
CA ALA A 95 -1.56 12.82 -2.11
C ALA A 95 -2.95 13.33 -1.71
N ARG A 96 -3.52 14.31 -2.42
CA ARG A 96 -4.89 14.79 -2.16
C ARG A 96 -5.93 13.68 -2.33
N PHE A 97 -5.78 12.85 -3.35
CA PHE A 97 -6.66 11.70 -3.58
C PHE A 97 -6.55 10.69 -2.43
N CYS A 98 -5.34 10.24 -2.09
CA CYS A 98 -5.12 9.29 -1.01
C CYS A 98 -5.56 9.86 0.34
N ALA A 99 -5.31 11.15 0.63
CA ALA A 99 -5.80 11.81 1.83
C ALA A 99 -7.32 11.75 1.93
N LYS A 100 -8.02 12.08 0.84
CA LYS A 100 -9.48 12.03 0.78
C LYS A 100 -10.02 10.61 0.97
N VAL A 101 -9.41 9.61 0.32
CA VAL A 101 -9.90 8.23 0.36
C VAL A 101 -9.56 7.55 1.69
N ALA A 102 -8.39 7.84 2.26
CA ALA A 102 -7.93 7.28 3.52
C ALA A 102 -8.30 8.08 4.77
N GLY A 103 -8.97 9.22 4.62
CA GLY A 103 -9.30 10.09 5.74
C GLY A 103 -8.06 10.67 6.45
N ILE A 104 -6.95 10.80 5.73
CA ILE A 104 -5.70 11.36 6.29
C ILE A 104 -5.79 12.88 6.24
N GLU A 105 -5.73 13.53 7.40
CA GLU A 105 -5.65 14.98 7.50
C GLU A 105 -4.24 15.47 7.15
N GLY A 106 -4.15 16.59 6.45
CA GLY A 106 -2.88 17.24 6.14
C GLY A 106 -2.89 17.95 4.79
N THR A 107 -1.85 18.75 4.56
CA THR A 107 -1.65 19.49 3.31
C THR A 107 -0.30 19.21 2.66
N ASP A 108 0.65 18.62 3.39
CA ASP A 108 1.96 18.22 2.86
C ASP A 108 1.86 16.89 2.09
N PRO A 109 2.11 16.88 0.76
CA PRO A 109 2.00 15.66 -0.04
C PRO A 109 2.90 14.52 0.44
N LEU A 110 4.11 14.84 0.91
CA LEU A 110 5.07 13.83 1.38
C LEU A 110 4.59 13.19 2.68
N GLY A 111 4.17 13.99 3.65
CA GLY A 111 3.58 13.52 4.90
C GLY A 111 2.36 12.63 4.68
N ILE A 112 1.45 13.04 3.77
CA ILE A 112 0.27 12.26 3.42
C ILE A 112 0.67 10.90 2.83
N MET A 113 1.52 10.90 1.80
CA MET A 113 1.92 9.65 1.14
C MET A 113 2.69 8.74 2.10
N ASN A 114 3.55 9.30 2.95
CA ASN A 114 4.23 8.54 4.01
C ASN A 114 3.22 7.89 4.98
N ALA A 115 2.17 8.61 5.38
CA ALA A 115 1.11 8.07 6.22
C ALA A 115 0.32 6.94 5.52
N VAL A 116 0.08 7.03 4.21
CA VAL A 116 -0.54 5.94 3.43
C VAL A 116 0.30 4.66 3.48
N PHE A 117 1.62 4.76 3.29
CA PHE A 117 2.51 3.60 3.37
C PHE A 117 2.66 3.06 4.79
N GLN A 118 2.62 3.92 5.81
CA GLN A 118 2.62 3.48 7.21
C GLN A 118 1.31 2.78 7.58
N LEU A 119 0.18 3.23 7.05
CA LEU A 119 -1.10 2.55 7.21
C LEU A 119 -1.05 1.15 6.60
N LEU A 120 -0.49 1.02 5.39
CA LEU A 120 -0.27 -0.30 4.76
C LEU A 120 0.55 -1.24 5.66
N LEU A 121 1.67 -0.73 6.17
CA LEU A 121 2.57 -1.47 7.05
C LEU A 121 1.87 -1.89 8.36
N LEU A 122 1.08 -0.99 8.96
CA LEU A 122 0.30 -1.27 10.16
C LEU A 122 -0.69 -2.42 9.92
N ARG A 123 -1.46 -2.37 8.82
CA ARG A 123 -2.40 -3.44 8.47
C ARG A 123 -1.71 -4.79 8.25
N TYR A 124 -0.49 -4.75 7.72
CA TYR A 124 0.31 -5.95 7.55
C TYR A 124 0.76 -6.54 8.89
N TYR A 125 1.27 -5.71 9.81
CA TYR A 125 1.61 -6.14 11.17
C TYR A 125 0.42 -6.66 11.96
N GLU A 126 -0.76 -6.04 11.84
CA GLU A 126 -2.00 -6.55 12.44
C GLU A 126 -2.28 -8.00 12.03
N GLY A 127 -2.10 -8.32 10.74
CA GLY A 127 -2.26 -9.69 10.24
C GLY A 127 -1.22 -10.67 10.77
N MET A 128 0.04 -10.25 10.87
CA MET A 128 1.10 -11.09 11.42
C MET A 128 0.91 -11.35 12.92
N ASN A 129 0.55 -10.33 13.70
CA ASN A 129 0.26 -10.46 15.12
C ASN A 129 -0.93 -11.40 15.37
N MET A 130 -1.97 -11.32 14.52
CA MET A 130 -3.10 -12.25 14.60
C MET A 130 -2.65 -13.72 14.46
N ILE A 131 -1.67 -14.01 13.60
CA ILE A 131 -1.11 -15.36 13.44
C ILE A 131 -0.31 -15.75 14.69
N ASP A 132 0.54 -14.85 15.20
CA ASP A 132 1.36 -15.09 16.40
C ASP A 132 0.50 -15.34 17.65
N GLU A 133 -0.67 -14.71 17.74
CA GLU A 133 -1.65 -14.90 18.82
C GLU A 133 -2.50 -16.18 18.65
N GLY A 134 -2.22 -17.00 17.64
CA GLY A 134 -2.90 -18.28 17.39
C GLY A 134 -4.18 -18.16 16.56
N GLY A 135 -4.40 -17.02 15.91
CA GLY A 135 -5.48 -16.84 14.95
C GLY A 135 -5.32 -17.67 13.69
N SER A 136 -6.41 -17.81 12.93
CA SER A 136 -6.41 -18.55 11.67
C SER A 136 -5.53 -17.85 10.63
N PRO A 137 -4.54 -18.54 10.02
CA PRO A 137 -3.77 -17.99 8.91
C PRO A 137 -4.63 -17.59 7.71
N GLU A 138 -5.76 -18.27 7.51
CA GLU A 138 -6.70 -17.96 6.43
C GLU A 138 -7.43 -16.63 6.70
N ASP A 139 -7.85 -16.39 7.94
CA ASP A 139 -8.51 -15.13 8.33
C ASP A 139 -7.52 -13.96 8.30
N ALA A 140 -6.30 -14.17 8.80
CA ALA A 140 -5.23 -13.18 8.73
C ALA A 140 -4.89 -12.84 7.27
N ALA A 141 -4.76 -13.85 6.39
CA ALA A 141 -4.52 -13.65 4.98
C ALA A 141 -5.69 -12.92 4.30
N SER A 142 -6.93 -13.26 4.63
CA SER A 142 -8.13 -12.60 4.08
C SER A 142 -8.21 -11.12 4.47
N MET A 143 -7.96 -10.81 5.74
CA MET A 143 -7.90 -9.43 6.25
C MET A 143 -6.78 -8.64 5.57
N VAL A 144 -5.58 -9.19 5.55
CA VAL A 144 -4.41 -8.56 4.93
C VAL A 144 -4.68 -8.33 3.46
N ASN A 145 -5.14 -9.34 2.72
CA ASN A 145 -5.42 -9.22 1.29
C ASN A 145 -6.45 -8.11 1.02
N ARG A 146 -7.57 -8.05 1.75
CA ARG A 146 -8.60 -7.01 1.54
C ARG A 146 -8.06 -5.60 1.79
N ARG A 147 -7.32 -5.42 2.89
CA ARG A 147 -6.81 -4.10 3.30
C ARG A 147 -5.65 -3.63 2.42
N ILE A 148 -4.80 -4.56 2.02
CA ILE A 148 -3.72 -4.31 1.08
C ILE A 148 -4.30 -4.01 -0.32
N GLU A 149 -5.32 -4.75 -0.79
CA GLU A 149 -6.00 -4.50 -2.07
C GLU A 149 -6.60 -3.08 -2.14
N ASN A 150 -7.25 -2.63 -1.07
CA ASN A 150 -7.74 -1.26 -0.99
C ASN A 150 -6.63 -0.21 -1.05
N THR A 151 -5.48 -0.49 -0.46
CA THR A 151 -4.31 0.40 -0.54
C THR A 151 -3.68 0.38 -1.93
N TRP A 152 -3.63 -0.78 -2.58
CA TRP A 152 -3.25 -0.92 -3.98
C TRP A 152 -4.12 -0.08 -4.89
N HIS A 153 -5.44 -0.16 -4.71
CA HIS A 153 -6.39 0.62 -5.48
C HIS A 153 -6.18 2.12 -5.26
N MET A 154 -5.99 2.57 -4.02
CA MET A 154 -5.69 3.97 -3.74
C MET A 154 -4.42 4.46 -4.45
N LEU A 155 -3.35 3.67 -4.41
CA LEU A 155 -2.06 4.00 -5.03
C LEU A 155 -2.11 3.95 -6.56
N LEU A 156 -3.11 3.28 -7.13
CA LEU A 156 -3.41 3.29 -8.57
C LEU A 156 -4.35 4.42 -8.98
N GLY A 157 -4.83 5.26 -8.04
CA GLY A 157 -5.84 6.29 -8.31
C GLY A 157 -7.28 5.76 -8.36
N MET A 158 -7.49 4.50 -7.98
CA MET A 158 -8.80 3.86 -7.95
C MET A 158 -9.47 3.96 -6.58
N TYR A 159 -10.81 3.97 -6.59
CA TYR A 159 -11.58 3.86 -5.36
C TYR A 159 -11.50 2.43 -4.78
N PRO A 160 -11.46 2.27 -3.45
CA PRO A 160 -11.49 0.97 -2.77
C PRO A 160 -12.72 0.14 -3.18
N VAL A 161 -12.57 -1.17 -3.25
CA VAL A 161 -13.67 -2.09 -3.59
C VAL A 161 -14.35 -2.52 -2.30
N GLY A 162 -15.63 -2.20 -2.14
CA GLY A 162 -16.42 -2.63 -0.96
C GLY A 162 -16.96 -1.53 -0.05
N GLY A 163 -16.71 -0.25 -0.36
CA GLY A 163 -17.28 0.89 0.37
C GLY A 163 -16.43 1.32 1.56
N GLY A 164 -15.64 2.39 1.36
CA GLY A 164 -14.94 3.12 2.43
C GLY A 164 -13.78 2.37 3.09
N LEU A 165 -12.73 3.10 3.45
CA LEU A 165 -11.97 2.75 4.64
C LEU A 165 -12.89 3.14 5.79
N ASP A 166 -13.65 2.18 6.32
CA ASP A 166 -14.66 2.46 7.34
C ASP A 166 -13.97 3.16 8.53
N PRO A 167 -14.32 4.43 8.85
CA PRO A 167 -13.72 5.15 9.96
C PRO A 167 -14.17 4.58 11.32
N ASP A 168 -15.21 3.73 11.32
CA ASP A 168 -15.87 3.21 12.53
C ASP A 168 -15.35 1.81 12.96
N GLU A 169 -14.26 1.30 12.39
CA GLU A 169 -13.54 0.13 12.95
C GLU A 169 -12.46 0.55 13.99
N SER A 170 -12.79 1.56 14.83
CA SER A 170 -12.00 2.04 15.97
C SER A 170 -12.52 1.50 17.30
#